data_AF-A0A959P1F5-F1
#
_entry.id   AF-A0A959P1F5-F1
#
_cell.length_a   1.000
_cell.length_b   1.000
_cell.length_c   1.000
_cell.angle_alpha   90.00
_cell.angle_beta   90.00
_cell.angle_gamma   90.00
#
_symmetry.space_group_name_H-M   'P 1'
#
loop_
_entity.id
_entity.type
_entity.pdbx_description
1 polymer ?
#
loop_
_entity_poly.entity_id
_entity_poly.type
_entity_poly.pdbx_seq_one_letter_code
_entity_poly.pdbx_strand_id
1 'polypeptide(L)'
;MTNAEQNIETPFNEEFCTRLEYRICHELEKSPDPELKGFWCDGISWFPTENQLTKKHVNDKRKIETKAWIGKTGQTEFKATIYFGQKALSKYAKGLDLTKTIPELESDSEWIEIDIENKTIDIKLT
;
A
#
# COMPACT_ATOMS: atom_id res chain seq x y z
N MET A 1 -26.91 -3.35 18.21
CA MET A 1 -27.01 -2.64 16.91
C MET A 1 -26.04 -3.34 15.98
N THR A 2 -26.55 -4.21 15.12
CA THR A 2 -25.74 -4.92 14.13
C THR A 2 -25.39 -3.92 13.03
N ASN A 3 -24.23 -3.30 13.13
CA ASN A 3 -23.61 -2.68 11.96
C ASN A 3 -23.28 -3.84 11.03
N ALA A 4 -24.18 -4.11 10.08
CA ALA A 4 -23.82 -4.88 8.91
C ALA A 4 -22.75 -4.05 8.21
N GLU A 5 -21.50 -4.31 8.55
CA GLU A 5 -20.34 -3.94 7.76
C GLU A 5 -20.66 -4.42 6.35
N GLN A 6 -21.02 -3.47 5.50
CA GLN A 6 -21.20 -3.75 4.10
C GLN A 6 -19.84 -4.26 3.64
N ASN A 7 -19.76 -5.58 3.42
CA ASN A 7 -18.72 -6.26 2.67
C ASN A 7 -18.74 -5.70 1.25
N ILE A 8 -18.31 -4.44 1.08
CA ILE A 8 -17.97 -3.92 -0.22
C ILE A 8 -16.62 -4.58 -0.49
N GLU A 9 -16.68 -5.71 -1.19
CA GLU A 9 -15.51 -6.39 -1.71
C GLU A 9 -14.82 -5.43 -2.69
N THR A 10 -13.89 -4.63 -2.19
CA THR A 10 -13.13 -3.69 -3.00
C THR A 10 -11.82 -4.34 -3.45
N PRO A 11 -11.24 -3.88 -4.57
CA PRO A 11 -9.92 -4.37 -4.99
C PRO A 11 -8.79 -4.05 -4.00
N PHE A 12 -9.00 -3.08 -3.09
CA PHE A 12 -8.11 -2.82 -1.96
C PHE A 12 -8.57 -3.66 -0.77
N ASN A 13 -8.08 -4.89 -0.71
CA ASN A 13 -8.48 -5.88 0.28
C ASN A 13 -7.25 -6.51 0.96
N GLU A 14 -7.50 -7.45 1.87
CA GLU A 14 -6.46 -8.19 2.59
C GLU A 14 -5.48 -8.88 1.63
N GLU A 15 -5.96 -9.60 0.62
CA GLU A 15 -5.09 -10.30 -0.34
C GLU A 15 -4.12 -9.33 -1.05
N PHE A 16 -4.63 -8.19 -1.52
CA PHE A 16 -3.78 -7.17 -2.12
C PHE A 16 -2.75 -6.62 -1.12
N CYS A 17 -3.17 -6.35 0.12
CA CYS A 17 -2.29 -5.80 1.15
C CYS A 17 -1.21 -6.79 1.57
N THR A 18 -1.51 -8.09 1.70
CA THR A 18 -0.52 -9.14 1.95
C THR A 18 0.50 -9.24 0.81
N ARG A 19 0.04 -9.15 -0.44
CA ARG A 19 0.95 -9.17 -1.60
C ARG A 19 1.84 -7.93 -1.65
N LEU A 20 1.30 -6.78 -1.29
CA LEU A 20 2.03 -5.53 -1.23
C LEU A 20 3.05 -5.55 -0.09
N GLU A 21 2.70 -6.02 1.10
CA GLU A 21 3.60 -6.23 2.24
C GLU A 21 4.81 -7.08 1.85
N TYR A 22 4.57 -8.29 1.30
CA TYR A 22 5.64 -9.18 0.84
C TYR A 22 6.60 -8.46 -0.10
N ARG A 23 6.05 -7.62 -0.99
CA ARG A 23 6.86 -6.89 -1.94
C ARG A 23 7.64 -5.73 -1.31
N ILE A 24 7.05 -4.99 -0.37
CA ILE A 24 7.76 -3.96 0.39
C ILE A 24 8.93 -4.57 1.17
N CYS A 25 8.75 -5.74 1.80
CA CYS A 25 9.83 -6.46 2.49
C CYS A 25 11.03 -6.70 1.57
N HIS A 26 10.76 -7.14 0.34
CA HIS A 26 11.80 -7.41 -0.64
C HIS A 26 12.56 -6.14 -1.08
N GLU A 27 11.84 -5.02 -1.25
CA GLU A 27 12.49 -3.73 -1.57
C GLU A 27 13.35 -3.23 -0.41
N LEU A 28 12.85 -3.34 0.83
CA LEU A 28 13.57 -2.95 2.03
C LEU A 28 14.86 -3.78 2.21
N GLU A 29 14.81 -5.08 1.94
CA GLU A 29 15.98 -5.96 2.00
C GLU A 29 17.07 -5.57 1.00
N LYS A 30 16.67 -5.07 -0.18
CA LYS A 30 17.57 -4.64 -1.25
C LYS A 30 17.97 -3.16 -1.18
N SER A 31 17.41 -2.40 -0.25
CA SER A 31 17.65 -0.96 -0.17
C SER A 31 19.14 -0.65 0.02
N PRO A 32 19.72 0.26 -0.78
CA PRO A 32 21.10 0.72 -0.58
C PRO A 32 21.23 1.66 0.62
N ASP A 33 20.11 2.14 1.18
CA ASP A 33 20.09 3.07 2.32
C ASP A 33 20.52 2.36 3.63
N PRO A 34 21.63 2.79 4.26
CA PRO A 34 22.08 2.23 5.54
C PRO A 34 21.06 2.36 6.68
N GLU A 35 20.19 3.38 6.67
CA GLU A 35 19.19 3.61 7.71
C GLU A 35 18.08 2.56 7.68
N LEU A 36 17.71 2.13 6.47
CA LEU A 36 16.72 1.09 6.20
C LEU A 36 17.29 -0.33 6.38
N LYS A 37 18.58 -0.48 6.67
CA LYS A 37 19.20 -1.80 6.83
C LYS A 37 18.52 -2.62 7.93
N GLY A 38 17.97 -3.77 7.54
CA GLY A 38 17.25 -4.69 8.41
C GLY A 38 15.81 -4.27 8.72
N PHE A 39 15.27 -3.28 8.01
CA PHE A 39 13.85 -3.01 8.01
C PHE A 39 13.10 -4.10 7.24
N TRP A 40 11.87 -4.33 7.67
CA TRP A 40 10.89 -5.17 6.98
C TRP A 40 9.50 -4.60 7.25
N CYS A 41 8.51 -5.09 6.51
CA CYS A 41 7.10 -4.72 6.65
C CYS A 41 6.35 -5.89 7.29
N ASP A 42 5.64 -5.64 8.40
CA ASP A 42 4.84 -6.63 9.14
C ASP A 42 3.34 -6.53 8.80
N GLY A 43 2.99 -5.64 7.86
CA GLY A 43 1.63 -5.53 7.39
C GLY A 43 1.27 -4.17 6.81
N ILE A 44 0.20 -4.17 6.03
CA ILE A 44 -0.48 -2.96 5.55
C ILE A 44 -1.96 -3.11 5.89
N SER A 45 -2.54 -2.10 6.52
CA SER A 45 -3.96 -2.12 6.85
C SER A 45 -4.79 -2.05 5.56
N TRP A 46 -5.62 -3.05 5.31
CA TRP A 46 -6.64 -2.99 4.25
C TRP A 46 -7.84 -2.12 4.65
N PHE A 47 -7.89 -1.65 5.90
CA PHE A 47 -8.84 -0.65 6.37
C PHE A 47 -8.18 0.74 6.32
N PRO A 48 -8.56 1.60 5.36
CA PRO A 48 -8.05 2.96 5.31
C PRO A 48 -8.56 3.80 6.48
N THR A 49 -7.89 4.93 6.71
CA THR A 49 -8.16 5.85 7.83
C THR A 49 -9.54 6.53 7.76
N GLU A 50 -10.13 6.60 6.56
CA GLU A 50 -11.45 7.19 6.30
C GLU A 50 -12.19 6.39 5.21
N ASN A 51 -13.42 6.78 4.87
CA ASN A 51 -14.19 6.16 3.78
C ASN A 51 -13.63 6.53 2.39
N GLN A 52 -12.50 5.92 2.04
CA GLN A 52 -11.70 6.19 0.84
C GLN A 52 -11.88 5.13 -0.26
N LEU A 53 -12.49 3.98 0.07
CA LEU A 53 -12.57 2.82 -0.82
C LEU A 53 -13.62 2.96 -1.94
N THR A 54 -14.39 4.04 -1.97
CA THR A 54 -15.36 4.25 -3.05
C THR A 54 -14.63 4.49 -4.38
N LYS A 55 -15.19 3.95 -5.48
CA LYS A 55 -14.64 4.17 -6.84
C LYS A 55 -14.48 5.66 -7.17
N LYS A 56 -15.42 6.50 -6.72
CA LYS A 56 -15.36 7.96 -6.88
C LYS A 56 -14.16 8.56 -6.16
N HIS A 57 -13.96 8.21 -4.88
CA HIS A 57 -12.85 8.73 -4.11
C HIS A 57 -11.51 8.35 -4.75
N VAL A 58 -11.30 7.06 -5.06
CA VAL A 58 -10.05 6.58 -5.67
C VAL A 58 -9.81 7.24 -7.03
N ASN A 59 -10.84 7.42 -7.86
CA ASN A 59 -10.70 8.11 -9.13
C ASN A 59 -10.33 9.60 -8.98
N ASP A 60 -10.99 10.30 -8.06
CA ASP A 60 -10.86 11.76 -7.90
C ASP A 60 -9.56 12.12 -7.14
N LYS A 61 -9.18 11.33 -6.14
CA LYS A 61 -7.99 11.57 -5.30
C LYS A 61 -6.74 10.84 -5.78
N ARG A 62 -6.92 9.74 -6.52
CA ARG A 62 -5.83 8.87 -7.02
C ARG A 62 -4.91 8.34 -5.92
N LYS A 63 -5.42 8.26 -4.69
CA LYS A 63 -4.69 7.73 -3.54
C LYS A 63 -5.64 7.12 -2.51
N ILE A 64 -5.07 6.26 -1.66
CA ILE A 64 -5.67 5.78 -0.42
C ILE A 64 -4.64 6.00 0.70
N GLU A 65 -5.08 6.61 1.81
CA GLU A 65 -4.30 6.78 3.03
C GLU A 65 -4.66 5.70 4.05
N THR A 66 -3.67 4.88 4.39
CA THR A 66 -3.78 3.76 5.33
C THR A 66 -2.58 3.74 6.28
N LYS A 67 -2.38 2.61 6.96
CA LYS A 67 -1.27 2.35 7.87
C LYS A 67 -0.42 1.21 7.35
N ALA A 68 0.88 1.30 7.57
CA ALA A 68 1.82 0.20 7.38
C ALA A 68 2.65 0.02 8.66
N TRP A 69 3.08 -1.21 8.93
CA TRP A 69 3.96 -1.50 10.06
C TRP A 69 5.34 -1.83 9.54
N ILE A 70 6.28 -0.89 9.68
CA ILE A 70 7.61 -0.96 9.07
C ILE A 70 8.68 -0.71 10.11
N GLY A 71 9.74 -1.50 10.10
CA GLY A 71 10.92 -1.24 10.90
C GLY A 71 11.66 -2.52 11.25
N LYS A 72 12.68 -2.41 12.10
CA LYS A 72 13.50 -3.57 12.51
C LYS A 72 12.72 -4.56 13.38
N THR A 73 11.76 -4.07 14.14
CA THR A 73 10.94 -4.85 15.07
C THR A 73 9.56 -5.21 14.51
N GLY A 74 9.19 -4.69 13.33
CA GLY A 74 7.84 -4.82 12.76
C GLY A 74 6.75 -4.02 13.51
N GLN A 75 7.05 -3.35 14.62
CA GLN A 75 6.01 -2.75 15.47
C GLN A 75 5.78 -1.25 15.24
N THR A 76 6.57 -0.60 14.38
CA THR A 76 6.46 0.85 14.19
C THR A 76 5.41 1.16 13.13
N GLU A 77 4.36 1.87 13.54
CA GLU A 77 3.31 2.34 12.64
C GLU A 77 3.82 3.53 11.79
N PHE A 78 3.63 3.42 10.48
CA PHE A 78 3.86 4.46 9.49
C PHE A 78 2.53 4.85 8.85
N LYS A 79 2.36 6.15 8.55
CA LYS A 79 1.30 6.59 7.65
C LYS A 79 1.67 6.15 6.24
N ALA A 80 0.81 5.36 5.61
CA ALA A 80 1.01 4.86 4.25
C ALA A 80 0.10 5.59 3.26
N THR A 81 0.68 6.14 2.20
CA THR A 81 -0.08 6.71 1.08
C THR A 81 0.13 5.84 -0.15
N ILE A 82 -0.94 5.22 -0.65
CA ILE A 82 -0.89 4.37 -1.85
C ILE A 82 -1.47 5.15 -3.02
N TYR A 83 -0.60 5.55 -3.94
CA TYR A 83 -0.94 6.29 -5.15
C TYR A 83 -1.29 5.33 -6.29
N PHE A 84 -2.38 5.64 -7.00
CA PHE A 84 -2.92 4.81 -8.08
C PHE A 84 -2.50 5.38 -9.44
N GLY A 85 -1.60 4.67 -10.11
CA GLY A 85 -1.30 4.86 -11.52
C GLY A 85 -2.45 4.47 -12.45
N GLN A 86 -2.27 4.69 -13.74
CA GLN A 86 -3.34 4.55 -14.73
C GLN A 86 -3.91 3.12 -14.80
N LYS A 87 -3.05 2.09 -14.67
CA LYS A 87 -3.49 0.69 -14.71
C LYS A 87 -4.21 0.32 -13.42
N ALA A 88 -3.71 0.74 -12.25
CA ALA A 88 -4.36 0.59 -10.96
C ALA A 88 -5.75 1.25 -10.92
N LEU A 89 -5.88 2.50 -11.39
CA LEU A 89 -7.17 3.19 -11.50
C LEU A 89 -8.16 2.42 -12.38
N SER A 90 -7.70 1.94 -13.54
CA SER A 90 -8.54 1.16 -14.47
C SER A 90 -9.06 -0.12 -13.83
N LYS A 91 -8.18 -0.84 -13.12
CA LYS A 91 -8.54 -2.07 -12.42
C LYS A 91 -9.50 -1.80 -11.26
N TYR A 92 -9.23 -0.77 -10.46
CA TYR A 92 -10.07 -0.39 -9.34
C TYR A 92 -11.50 -0.07 -9.78
N ALA A 93 -11.64 0.75 -10.83
CA ALA A 93 -12.94 1.12 -11.39
C ALA A 93 -13.76 -0.11 -11.85
N LYS A 94 -13.08 -1.13 -12.37
CA LYS A 94 -13.66 -2.39 -12.84
C LYS A 94 -13.88 -3.43 -11.75
N GLY A 95 -13.41 -3.18 -10.52
CA GLY A 95 -13.48 -4.18 -9.44
C GLY A 95 -12.53 -5.37 -9.67
N LEU A 96 -11.43 -5.16 -10.40
CA LEU A 96 -10.47 -6.21 -10.73
C LEU A 96 -9.30 -6.21 -9.74
N ASP A 97 -8.75 -7.39 -9.50
CA ASP A 97 -7.54 -7.64 -8.72
C ASP A 97 -6.39 -6.65 -9.00
N LEU A 98 -5.89 -6.00 -7.95
CA LEU A 98 -4.80 -5.01 -8.01
C LEU A 98 -3.40 -5.63 -7.95
N THR A 99 -3.23 -6.91 -7.64
CA THR A 99 -1.88 -7.48 -7.39
C THR A 99 -0.92 -7.26 -8.56
N LYS A 100 -1.41 -7.31 -9.81
CA LYS A 100 -0.63 -7.01 -11.03
C LYS A 100 -0.27 -5.53 -11.25
N THR A 101 -0.62 -4.63 -10.34
CA THR A 101 -0.29 -3.20 -10.38
C THR A 101 0.85 -2.86 -9.43
N ILE A 102 1.26 -3.81 -8.60
CA ILE A 102 2.47 -3.73 -7.79
C ILE A 102 3.65 -3.88 -8.77
N PRO A 103 4.60 -2.92 -8.83
CA PRO A 103 5.77 -3.00 -9.70
C PRO A 103 6.52 -4.32 -9.54
N GLU A 104 7.14 -4.84 -10.61
CA GLU A 104 7.92 -6.10 -10.62
C GLU A 104 9.40 -5.86 -10.26
N LEU A 105 10.14 -6.92 -9.91
CA LEU A 105 11.49 -6.86 -9.32
C LEU A 105 12.54 -6.17 -10.21
N GLU A 106 12.27 -6.09 -11.51
CA GLU A 106 13.15 -5.47 -12.51
C GLU A 106 12.70 -4.04 -12.89
N SER A 107 11.78 -3.45 -12.14
CA SER A 107 11.38 -2.07 -12.37
C SER A 107 12.47 -1.12 -11.87
N ASP A 108 13.18 -0.46 -12.79
CA ASP A 108 14.16 0.60 -12.50
C ASP A 108 13.56 1.86 -11.84
N SER A 109 12.24 1.90 -11.64
CA SER A 109 11.53 3.03 -11.01
C SER A 109 11.42 2.87 -9.50
N GLU A 110 11.93 3.84 -8.74
CA GLU A 110 11.67 4.00 -7.31
C GLU A 110 10.17 4.22 -7.07
N TRP A 111 9.49 3.16 -6.61
CA TRP A 111 8.05 3.12 -6.40
C TRP A 111 7.66 3.13 -4.91
N ILE A 112 8.65 3.06 -4.02
CA ILE A 112 8.51 3.24 -2.58
C ILE A 112 9.44 4.38 -2.15
N GLU A 113 8.91 5.28 -1.35
CA GLU A 113 9.66 6.34 -0.67
C GLU A 113 9.34 6.28 0.83
N ILE A 114 10.36 6.24 1.67
CA ILE A 114 10.21 6.11 3.13
C ILE A 114 10.86 7.30 3.80
N ASP A 115 10.08 7.98 4.63
CA ASP A 115 10.55 9.03 5.53
C ASP A 115 10.48 8.52 6.96
N ILE A 116 11.65 8.21 7.52
CA ILE A 116 11.77 7.64 8.87
C ILE A 116 11.45 8.69 9.94
N GLU A 117 11.80 9.96 9.71
CA GLU A 117 11.59 11.05 10.66
C GLU A 117 10.10 11.34 10.83
N ASN A 118 9.38 11.46 9.71
CA ASN A 118 7.95 11.73 9.70
C ASN A 118 7.09 10.47 9.81
N LYS A 119 7.71 9.28 9.79
CA LYS A 119 7.06 7.97 9.78
C LYS A 119 6.01 7.85 8.68
N THR A 120 6.42 8.18 7.46
CA THR A 120 5.57 8.08 6.27
C THR A 120 6.17 7.15 5.23
N ILE A 121 5.31 6.42 4.53
CA ILE A 121 5.69 5.63 3.36
C ILE A 121 4.74 5.98 2.20
N ASP A 122 5.32 6.31 1.06
CA ASP A 122 4.62 6.61 -0.17
C ASP A 122 4.85 5.48 -1.18
N ILE A 123 3.77 4.91 -1.69
CA ILE A 123 3.76 3.69 -2.53
C ILE A 123 3.07 4.00 -3.85
N LYS A 124 3.76 3.76 -4.97
CA LYS A 124 3.27 4.07 -6.32
C LYS A 124 2.90 2.78 -7.07
N LEU A 125 1.62 2.58 -7.34
CA LEU A 125 1.12 1.49 -8.20
C LEU A 125 1.13 1.91 -9.67
N THR A 126 1.36 0.97 -10.58
CA THR A 126 1.30 1.20 -12.05
C THR A 126 -0.14 1.33 -12.54
#